data_AF-A0A840RDQ4-F1
#
_entry.id   AF-A0A840RDQ4-F1
#
_cell.length_a   1.000
_cell.length_b   1.000
_cell.length_c   1.000
_cell.angle_alpha   90.00
_cell.angle_beta   90.00
_cell.angle_gamma   90.00
#
_symmetry.space_group_name_H-M   'P 1'
#
loop_
_entity.id
_entity.type
_entity.pdbx_description
1 polymer ?
#
loop_
_entity_poly.entity_id
_entity_poly.type
_entity_poly.pdbx_seq_one_letter_code
_entity_poly.pdbx_strand_id
1 'polypeptide(L)'
;MANDNAPIAVDFVVINDPELLKTLLTLSSAQWFTQRDQFIRDYPQALNVWGHELVPGQKLTFQKVPIGGLAAVGLLVFAGYNSPGVHRLRLDQSHDVLIRLDNKDLQAITTNRPTGF
;
A
#
# COMPACT_ATOMS: atom_id res chain seq x y z
N MET A 1 -6.71 -17.89 10.23
CA MET A 1 -5.32 -17.52 9.95
C MET A 1 -5.26 -16.85 8.60
N ALA A 2 -4.33 -15.92 8.38
CA ALA A 2 -4.39 -15.07 7.20
C ALA A 2 -3.82 -15.79 5.99
N ASN A 3 -4.52 -15.68 4.87
CA ASN A 3 -4.12 -16.30 3.60
C ASN A 3 -3.62 -17.76 3.72
N ASP A 4 -4.29 -18.60 4.51
CA ASP A 4 -3.90 -20.01 4.72
C ASP A 4 -2.41 -20.22 5.12
N ASN A 5 -1.83 -19.31 5.90
CA ASN A 5 -0.40 -19.28 6.28
C ASN A 5 0.58 -18.97 5.14
N ALA A 6 0.11 -18.63 3.94
CA ALA A 6 0.98 -18.19 2.86
C ALA A 6 1.41 -16.72 3.03
N PRO A 7 2.66 -16.36 2.65
CA PRO A 7 3.09 -14.97 2.57
C PRO A 7 2.15 -14.14 1.69
N ILE A 8 1.85 -12.92 2.13
CA ILE A 8 1.04 -11.96 1.41
C ILE A 8 1.98 -10.91 0.82
N ALA A 9 2.00 -10.78 -0.51
CA ALA A 9 2.74 -9.70 -1.15
C ALA A 9 2.05 -8.37 -0.85
N VAL A 10 2.82 -7.36 -0.44
CA VAL A 10 2.35 -6.02 -0.17
C VAL A 10 3.22 -5.01 -0.88
N ASP A 11 2.60 -4.22 -1.76
CA ASP A 11 3.25 -3.15 -2.50
C ASP A 11 2.83 -1.80 -1.93
N PHE A 12 3.81 -1.02 -1.51
CA PHE A 12 3.67 0.41 -1.21
C PHE A 12 3.94 1.20 -2.48
N VAL A 13 2.96 1.99 -2.91
CA VAL A 13 2.96 2.66 -4.20
C VAL A 13 2.84 4.16 -3.98
N VAL A 14 3.93 4.89 -4.20
CA VAL A 14 3.96 6.36 -4.15
C VAL A 14 3.71 6.90 -5.55
N ILE A 15 2.75 7.81 -5.66
CA ILE A 15 2.32 8.41 -6.91
C ILE A 15 2.46 9.92 -6.82
N ASN A 16 3.04 10.51 -7.86
CA ASN A 16 3.25 11.95 -8.02
C ASN A 16 2.50 12.54 -9.25
N ASP A 17 1.72 11.71 -9.96
CA ASP A 17 0.80 12.13 -11.03
C ASP A 17 -0.69 11.92 -10.60
N PRO A 18 -1.53 12.98 -10.59
CA PRO A 18 -2.93 12.89 -10.17
C PRO A 18 -3.82 12.00 -11.05
N GLU A 19 -3.58 11.94 -12.35
CA GLU A 19 -4.36 11.10 -13.27
C GLU A 19 -3.96 9.62 -13.12
N LEU A 20 -2.66 9.36 -12.93
CA LEU A 20 -2.19 8.02 -12.59
C LEU A 20 -2.80 7.54 -11.26
N LEU A 21 -2.88 8.41 -10.26
CA LEU A 21 -3.54 8.09 -8.99
C LEU A 21 -5.01 7.68 -9.21
N LYS A 22 -5.78 8.45 -10.01
CA LYS A 22 -7.17 8.10 -10.34
C LYS A 22 -7.26 6.73 -11.01
N THR A 23 -6.38 6.45 -11.97
CA THR A 23 -6.33 5.14 -12.65
C THR A 23 -6.02 4.02 -11.66
N LEU A 24 -4.98 4.14 -10.84
CA LEU A 24 -4.61 3.11 -9.86
C LEU A 24 -5.69 2.91 -8.78
N LEU A 25 -6.50 3.93 -8.49
CA LEU A 25 -7.68 3.84 -7.61
C LEU A 25 -8.83 3.02 -8.20
N THR A 26 -8.81 2.70 -9.50
CA THR A 26 -9.81 1.81 -10.11
C THR A 26 -9.43 0.34 -10.05
N LEU A 27 -8.15 0.03 -9.81
CA LEU A 27 -7.65 -1.35 -9.87
C LEU A 27 -8.05 -2.15 -8.63
N SER A 28 -8.39 -3.42 -8.82
CA SER A 28 -8.31 -4.40 -7.74
C SER A 28 -6.83 -4.74 -7.45
N SER A 29 -6.57 -5.35 -6.30
CA SER A 29 -5.23 -5.84 -5.98
C SER A 29 -4.71 -6.86 -7.00
N ALA A 30 -5.55 -7.79 -7.45
CA ALA A 30 -5.17 -8.76 -8.48
C ALA A 30 -4.79 -8.08 -9.81
N GLN A 31 -5.54 -7.04 -10.22
CA GLN A 31 -5.23 -6.26 -11.41
C GLN A 31 -3.92 -5.49 -11.26
N TRP A 32 -3.65 -4.93 -10.08
CA TRP A 32 -2.37 -4.28 -9.78
C TRP A 32 -1.20 -5.26 -9.92
N PHE A 33 -1.21 -6.39 -9.21
CA PHE A 33 -0.09 -7.34 -9.26
C PHE A 33 0.13 -7.95 -10.66
N THR A 34 -0.92 -8.06 -11.46
CA THR A 34 -0.81 -8.52 -12.87
C THR A 34 -0.16 -7.47 -13.78
N GLN A 35 -0.41 -6.18 -13.54
CA GLN A 35 0.01 -5.09 -14.43
C GLN A 35 1.17 -4.25 -13.90
N ARG A 36 1.59 -4.46 -12.65
CA ARG A 36 2.59 -3.67 -11.92
C ARG A 36 3.81 -3.33 -12.77
N ASP A 37 4.42 -4.34 -13.39
CA ASP A 37 5.67 -4.15 -14.11
C ASP A 37 5.48 -3.28 -15.36
N GLN A 38 4.28 -3.30 -15.96
CA GLN A 38 3.92 -2.41 -17.06
C GLN A 38 3.78 -0.96 -16.57
N PHE A 39 3.06 -0.74 -15.47
CA PHE A 39 2.94 0.60 -14.87
C PHE A 39 4.29 1.20 -14.47
N ILE A 40 5.20 0.39 -13.91
CA ILE A 40 6.55 0.86 -13.55
C ILE A 40 7.34 1.30 -14.80
N ARG A 41 7.20 0.58 -15.91
CA ARG A 41 7.86 0.93 -17.18
C ARG A 41 7.25 2.15 -17.86
N ASP A 42 5.93 2.30 -17.79
CA ASP A 42 5.21 3.39 -18.44
C ASP A 42 5.33 4.71 -17.66
N TYR A 43 5.49 4.63 -16.33
CA TYR A 43 5.50 5.77 -15.42
C TYR A 43 6.75 5.84 -14.50
N PRO A 44 7.98 5.70 -15.01
CA PRO A 44 9.19 5.54 -14.18
C PRO A 44 9.57 6.80 -13.39
N GLN A 45 8.97 7.95 -13.69
CA GLN A 45 9.16 9.21 -12.95
C GLN A 45 7.97 9.56 -12.06
N ALA A 46 6.83 8.90 -12.26
CA ALA A 46 5.55 9.21 -11.61
C ALA A 46 5.08 8.11 -10.65
N LEU A 47 5.86 7.02 -10.54
CA LEU A 47 5.49 5.82 -9.80
C LEU A 47 6.72 5.18 -9.14
N ASN A 48 6.73 5.12 -7.82
CA ASN A 48 7.72 4.36 -7.05
C ASN A 48 7.02 3.24 -6.28
N VAL A 49 7.57 2.02 -6.36
CA VAL A 49 7.00 0.82 -5.74
C VAL A 49 8.01 0.17 -4.81
N TRP A 50 7.59 -0.14 -3.58
CA TRP A 50 8.34 -0.97 -2.63
C TRP A 50 7.51 -2.19 -2.26
N GLY A 51 7.96 -3.37 -2.70
CA GLY A 51 7.30 -4.65 -2.42
C GLY A 51 7.90 -5.35 -1.21
N HIS A 52 7.03 -5.94 -0.38
CA HIS A 52 7.40 -6.78 0.76
C HIS A 52 6.53 -8.03 0.82
N GLU A 53 7.10 -9.14 1.24
CA GLU A 53 6.33 -10.33 1.60
C GLU A 53 6.05 -10.32 3.11
N LEU A 54 4.78 -10.43 3.45
CA LEU A 54 4.28 -10.36 4.81
C LEU A 54 3.74 -11.69 5.27
N VAL A 55 4.32 -12.20 6.35
CA VAL A 55 3.82 -13.43 6.99
C VAL A 55 2.65 -13.06 7.91
N PRO A 56 1.54 -13.82 7.89
CA PRO A 56 0.44 -13.67 8.84
C PRO A 56 0.91 -13.52 10.30
N GLY A 57 0.47 -12.46 10.98
CA GLY A 57 0.84 -12.16 12.37
C GLY A 57 2.13 -11.34 12.54
N GLN A 58 2.86 -11.06 11.45
CA GLN A 58 4.02 -10.18 11.47
C GLN A 58 3.59 -8.72 11.58
N LYS A 59 4.28 -7.95 12.43
CA LYS A 59 4.17 -6.48 12.46
C LYS A 59 5.32 -5.91 11.63
N LEU A 60 5.00 -5.12 10.60
CA LEU A 60 5.99 -4.28 9.94
C LEU A 60 5.87 -2.84 10.45
N THR A 61 7.01 -2.27 10.81
CA THR A 61 7.14 -0.86 11.16
C THR A 61 8.09 -0.22 10.17
N PHE A 62 7.56 0.61 9.30
CA PHE A 62 8.36 1.41 8.37
C PHE A 62 8.74 2.71 9.06
N GLN A 63 9.99 2.82 9.53
CA GLN A 63 10.47 4.01 10.23
C GLN A 63 10.65 5.23 9.31
N LYS A 64 10.82 4.98 8.01
CA LYS A 64 10.87 6.00 6.96
C LYS A 64 10.26 5.39 5.71
N VAL A 65 8.96 5.62 5.48
CA VAL A 65 8.47 5.54 4.10
C VAL A 65 9.11 6.74 3.38
N PRO A 66 9.79 6.57 2.24
CA PRO A 66 10.49 7.64 1.53
C PRO A 66 9.51 8.60 0.81
N ILE A 67 8.45 9.00 1.51
CA ILE A 67 7.55 10.09 1.13
C ILE A 67 8.12 11.44 1.60
N GLY A 68 9.11 11.41 2.51
CA GLY A 68 9.77 12.60 3.03
C GLY A 68 10.54 13.35 1.95
N GLY A 69 9.88 14.32 1.31
CA GLY A 69 10.47 15.23 0.33
C GLY A 69 9.97 15.08 -1.11
N LEU A 70 9.17 14.05 -1.41
CA LEU A 70 8.50 13.94 -2.71
C LEU A 70 7.14 14.65 -2.63
N ALA A 71 6.81 15.46 -3.64
CA ALA A 71 5.46 15.98 -3.85
C ALA A 71 4.54 14.83 -4.30
N ALA A 72 4.34 13.84 -3.43
CA ALA A 72 3.46 12.73 -3.68
C ALA A 72 2.02 13.23 -3.59
N VAL A 73 1.24 12.98 -4.65
CA VAL A 73 -0.19 13.28 -4.69
C VAL A 73 -1.02 12.15 -4.10
N GLY A 74 -0.41 10.97 -3.86
CA GLY A 74 -1.01 9.88 -3.11
C GLY A 74 -0.04 8.74 -2.75
N LEU A 75 -0.38 8.01 -1.69
CA LEU A 75 0.23 6.73 -1.33
C LEU A 75 -0.87 5.65 -1.31
N LEU A 76 -0.64 4.58 -2.07
CA LEU A 76 -1.49 3.39 -2.08
C LEU A 76 -0.74 2.20 -1.49
N VAL A 77 -1.47 1.32 -0.83
CA VAL A 77 -0.97 0.01 -0.38
C VAL A 77 -1.85 -1.06 -0.98
N PHE A 78 -1.28 -1.96 -1.78
CA PHE A 78 -1.98 -3.12 -2.34
C PHE A 78 -1.53 -4.39 -1.62
N ALA A 79 -2.47 -5.24 -1.22
CA ALA A 79 -2.18 -6.54 -0.62
C ALA A 79 -2.69 -7.69 -1.47
N GLY A 80 -1.79 -8.58 -1.88
CA GLY A 80 -2.03 -9.69 -2.81
C GLY A 80 -2.70 -10.89 -2.15
N TYR A 81 -3.87 -10.69 -1.55
CA TYR A 81 -4.67 -11.79 -1.02
C TYR A 81 -5.17 -12.71 -2.13
N ASN A 82 -5.21 -14.02 -1.88
CA ASN A 82 -5.83 -15.00 -2.79
C ASN A 82 -7.35 -14.87 -2.87
N SER A 83 -7.97 -14.17 -1.90
CA SER A 83 -9.40 -13.88 -1.92
C SER A 83 -9.72 -12.72 -2.86
N PRO A 84 -10.82 -12.77 -3.64
CA PRO A 84 -11.28 -11.63 -4.43
C PRO A 84 -11.52 -10.39 -3.56
N GLY A 85 -11.16 -9.20 -4.06
CA GLY A 85 -11.43 -7.94 -3.37
C GLY A 85 -10.52 -6.79 -3.78
N VAL A 86 -10.85 -5.59 -3.28
CA VAL A 86 -10.09 -4.36 -3.55
C VAL A 86 -8.72 -4.42 -2.89
N HIS A 87 -8.65 -4.87 -1.62
CA HIS A 87 -7.43 -5.06 -0.83
C HIS A 87 -6.41 -3.93 -0.97
N ARG A 88 -6.93 -2.69 -1.02
CA ARG A 88 -6.15 -1.48 -1.21
C ARG A 88 -6.50 -0.45 -0.15
N LEU A 89 -5.48 0.15 0.43
CA LEU A 89 -5.60 1.33 1.27
C LEU A 89 -5.03 2.56 0.58
N ARG A 90 -5.64 3.71 0.86
CA ARG A 90 -5.15 5.02 0.48
C ARG A 90 -4.72 5.75 1.74
N LEU A 91 -3.49 6.24 1.79
CA LEU A 91 -2.89 6.87 2.97
C LEU A 91 -2.66 8.34 2.68
N ASP A 92 -3.69 9.17 2.90
CA ASP A 92 -3.72 10.55 2.40
C ASP A 92 -3.11 11.59 3.32
N GLN A 93 -3.05 11.33 4.64
CA GLN A 93 -2.77 12.39 5.63
C GLN A 93 -2.11 11.88 6.93
N SER A 94 -1.62 10.64 6.97
CA SER A 94 -1.14 10.03 8.22
C SER A 94 0.37 9.90 8.19
N HIS A 95 1.02 10.63 9.11
CA HIS A 95 2.48 10.65 9.28
C HIS A 95 2.99 9.34 9.91
N ASP A 96 2.15 8.69 10.71
CA ASP A 96 2.38 7.38 11.31
C ASP A 96 1.16 6.50 11.01
N VAL A 97 1.34 5.42 10.24
CA VAL A 97 0.28 4.45 9.91
C VAL A 97 0.71 3.07 10.38
N LEU A 98 -0.08 2.45 11.25
CA LEU A 98 0.06 1.03 11.55
C LEU A 98 -0.86 0.25 10.62
N ILE A 99 -0.30 -0.51 9.68
CA ILE A 99 -1.09 -1.37 8.82
C ILE A 99 -1.28 -2.73 9.48
N ARG A 100 -2.53 -3.17 9.64
CA ARG A 100 -2.88 -4.52 10.09
C ARG A 100 -3.39 -5.32 8.90
N LEU A 101 -2.75 -6.45 8.66
CA LEU A 101 -3.24 -7.49 7.76
C LEU A 101 -4.00 -8.51 8.60
N ASP A 102 -5.30 -8.65 8.34
CA ASP A 102 -6.13 -9.72 8.90
C ASP A 102 -6.32 -10.82 7.84
N ASN A 103 -7.14 -11.82 8.11
CA ASN A 103 -7.13 -13.04 7.34
C ASN A 103 -7.50 -12.90 5.87
N LYS A 104 -8.29 -11.87 5.58
CA LYS A 104 -8.89 -11.60 4.28
C LYS A 104 -8.94 -10.11 3.95
N ASP A 105 -8.31 -9.26 4.77
CA ASP A 105 -8.48 -7.82 4.62
C ASP A 105 -7.32 -7.01 5.22
N LEU A 106 -7.15 -5.80 4.69
CA LEU A 106 -6.08 -4.85 4.99
C LEU A 106 -6.70 -3.61 5.67
N GLN A 107 -6.26 -3.28 6.87
CA GLN A 107 -6.76 -2.11 7.63
C GLN A 107 -5.65 -1.17 8.05
N ALA A 108 -5.86 0.14 7.86
CA ALA A 108 -5.03 1.18 8.46
C ALA A 108 -5.51 1.45 9.88
N ILE A 109 -4.59 1.40 10.84
CA ILE A 109 -4.79 1.85 12.21
C ILE A 109 -4.03 3.16 12.34
N THR A 110 -4.75 4.26 12.39
CA THR A 110 -4.21 5.59 12.69
C THR A 110 -3.91 5.66 14.18
N THR A 111 -2.64 5.80 14.54
CA THR A 111 -2.28 6.10 15.93
C THR A 111 -2.43 7.60 16.12
N ASN A 112 -3.54 8.07 16.68
CA ASN A 112 -3.62 9.43 17.21
C ASN A 112 -2.58 9.57 18.32
N ARG A 113 -1.46 10.24 18.05
CA ARG A 113 -0.67 10.81 19.16
C ARG A 113 -1.56 11.86 19.82
N PRO A 114 -1.84 11.77 21.13
CA PRO A 114 -2.50 12.87 21.82
C PRO A 114 -1.62 14.11 21.68
N THR A 115 -2.18 15.18 21.10
CA THR A 115 -1.60 16.52 21.16
C THR A 115 -1.62 16.96 22.62
N GLY A 116 -0.52 16.73 23.33
CA GLY A 116 -0.25 17.35 24.61
C GLY A 116 0.52 18.64 24.37
N PHE A 117 -0.12 19.78 24.63
CA PHE A 117 0.51 21.04 25.00
C PHE A 117 0.00 21.41 26.39
#